data_AF-A0A182S6L2-F1
#
_entry.id   AF-A0A182S6L2-F1
#
_cell.length_a   1.000
_cell.length_b   1.000
_cell.length_c   1.000
_cell.angle_alpha   90.00
_cell.angle_beta   90.00
_cell.angle_gamma   90.00
#
_symmetry.space_group_name_H-M   'P 1'
#
loop_
_entity.id
_entity.type
_entity.pdbx_description
1 polymer ?
#
loop_
_entity_poly.entity_id
_entity_poly.type
_entity_poly.pdbx_seq_one_letter_code
_entity_poly.pdbx_strand_id
1 'polypeptide(L)'
;LIDRLQDNPTQGVLYLLRLLLEVVPKYPFESTSNVLSGIYLHVLDFLSVAAQEVYPYHIVNVISNDELYGSDPKFIAEVNELCCTVCDKLLQHLKALLESNALRAQSQLALDLFLKIITGADLSVDKMFTLTVNLWNLAVKNRNVIEPKQLVSIFCSHPSQMFALLPNVSCLEWNWPIVCITALLFPMIRAKNVAKT
;
A
#
# COMPACT_ATOMS: atom_id res chain seq x y z
N LEU A 1 -12.95 -7.65 -11.93
CA LEU A 1 -12.87 -8.88 -11.10
C LEU A 1 -13.65 -8.73 -9.80
N ILE A 2 -13.54 -7.57 -9.13
CA ILE A 2 -14.35 -7.20 -7.94
C ILE A 2 -15.85 -7.25 -8.24
N ASP A 3 -16.24 -6.79 -9.43
CA ASP A 3 -17.62 -6.83 -9.94
C ASP A 3 -18.22 -8.25 -10.11
N ARG A 4 -17.39 -9.30 -10.07
CA ARG A 4 -17.84 -10.70 -10.19
C ARG A 4 -17.84 -11.49 -8.89
N LEU A 5 -17.31 -10.92 -7.81
CA LEU A 5 -17.39 -11.53 -6.48
C LEU A 5 -18.80 -11.26 -5.93
N GLN A 6 -19.76 -12.06 -6.40
CA GLN A 6 -21.07 -12.15 -5.76
C GLN A 6 -20.88 -13.00 -4.50
N ASP A 7 -20.70 -12.33 -3.36
CA ASP A 7 -20.84 -12.99 -2.06
C ASP A 7 -22.25 -13.57 -1.94
N ASN A 8 -22.37 -14.68 -1.20
CA ASN A 8 -23.67 -15.28 -0.94
C ASN A 8 -24.58 -14.23 -0.24
N PRO A 9 -25.76 -13.90 -0.79
CA PRO A 9 -26.64 -12.86 -0.23
C PRO A 9 -27.08 -13.13 1.21
N THR A 10 -26.91 -14.36 1.72
CA THR A 10 -27.21 -14.73 3.10
C THR A 10 -26.04 -14.64 4.08
N GLN A 11 -24.79 -14.47 3.63
CA GLN A 11 -23.59 -14.52 4.50
C GLN A 11 -22.85 -13.20 4.68
N GLY A 12 -23.41 -12.11 4.11
CA GLY A 12 -22.85 -10.76 4.23
C GLY A 12 -21.72 -10.50 3.24
N VAL A 13 -21.48 -9.23 2.95
CA VAL A 13 -20.44 -8.77 2.01
C VAL A 13 -19.05 -9.12 2.56
N LEU A 14 -18.07 -9.39 1.70
CA LEU A 14 -16.68 -9.78 2.03
C LEU A 14 -16.52 -11.11 2.77
N TYR A 15 -17.56 -11.95 2.83
CA TYR A 15 -17.51 -13.23 3.54
C TYR A 15 -16.36 -14.13 3.06
N LEU A 16 -16.18 -14.25 1.74
CA LEU A 16 -15.12 -15.08 1.19
C LEU A 16 -13.73 -14.54 1.55
N LEU A 17 -13.59 -13.22 1.64
CA LEU A 17 -12.34 -12.59 2.06
C LEU A 17 -12.04 -12.86 3.53
N ARG A 18 -13.05 -12.79 4.41
CA ARG A 18 -12.92 -13.18 5.82
C ARG A 18 -12.49 -14.64 5.95
N LEU A 19 -13.15 -15.53 5.24
CA LEU A 19 -12.82 -16.95 5.24
C LEU A 19 -11.38 -17.20 4.75
N LEU A 20 -10.95 -16.51 3.69
CA LEU A 20 -9.57 -16.57 3.21
C LEU A 20 -8.59 -16.13 4.30
N LEU A 21 -8.82 -15.00 4.96
CA LEU A 21 -7.96 -14.49 6.03
C LEU A 21 -7.92 -15.40 7.26
N GLU A 22 -8.97 -16.20 7.47
CA GLU A 22 -9.02 -17.20 8.54
C GLU A 22 -8.28 -18.50 8.16
N VAL A 23 -8.40 -18.95 6.91
CA VAL A 23 -7.86 -20.24 6.45
C VAL A 23 -6.40 -20.15 6.05
N VAL A 24 -6.01 -19.09 5.34
CA VAL A 24 -4.64 -18.92 4.81
C VAL A 24 -3.58 -19.11 5.90
N PRO A 25 -3.65 -18.50 7.10
CA PRO A 25 -2.63 -18.69 8.14
C PRO A 25 -2.47 -20.13 8.62
N LYS A 26 -3.49 -20.99 8.44
CA LYS A 26 -3.46 -22.40 8.85
C LYS A 26 -2.61 -23.26 7.90
N TYR A 27 -2.28 -22.75 6.71
CA TYR A 27 -1.36 -23.41 5.79
C TYR A 27 0.08 -23.26 6.29
N PRO A 28 0.91 -24.33 6.28
CA PRO A 28 2.28 -24.29 6.76
C PRO A 28 3.20 -23.60 5.74
N PHE A 29 3.09 -22.28 5.62
CA PHE A 29 4.05 -21.49 4.85
C PHE A 29 5.44 -21.57 5.49
N GLU A 30 6.46 -21.59 4.66
CA GLU A 30 7.85 -21.43 5.12
C GLU A 30 8.02 -20.04 5.76
N SER A 31 8.69 -19.98 6.92
CA SER A 31 8.78 -18.76 7.75
C SER A 31 9.52 -17.59 7.09
N THR A 32 10.37 -17.87 6.10
CA THR A 32 11.10 -16.87 5.31
C THR A 32 10.44 -16.58 3.96
N SER A 33 9.33 -17.26 3.64
CA SER A 33 8.65 -17.12 2.36
C SER A 33 7.78 -15.87 2.30
N ASN A 34 7.85 -15.18 1.16
CA ASN A 34 7.05 -14.00 0.88
C ASN A 34 5.62 -14.32 0.41
N VAL A 35 5.24 -15.60 0.32
CA VAL A 35 3.91 -15.98 -0.22
C VAL A 35 2.79 -15.47 0.68
N LEU A 36 2.89 -15.68 2.00
CA LEU A 36 1.86 -15.27 2.94
C LEU A 36 1.70 -13.74 2.99
N SER A 37 2.81 -13.00 3.04
CA SER A 37 2.80 -11.54 2.96
C SER A 37 2.28 -11.05 1.62
N GLY A 38 2.63 -11.71 0.52
CA GLY A 38 2.12 -11.40 -0.82
C GLY A 38 0.59 -11.50 -0.90
N ILE A 39 0.00 -12.56 -0.33
CA ILE A 39 -1.46 -12.70 -0.24
C ILE A 39 -2.06 -11.52 0.51
N TYR A 40 -1.53 -11.16 1.68
CA TYR A 40 -2.01 -10.01 2.45
C TYR A 40 -1.87 -8.68 1.71
N LEU A 41 -0.78 -8.46 0.99
CA LEU A 41 -0.60 -7.27 0.16
C LEU A 41 -1.64 -7.18 -0.96
N HIS A 42 -1.99 -8.30 -1.59
CA HIS A 42 -3.07 -8.35 -2.59
C HIS A 42 -4.46 -8.16 -1.98
N VAL A 43 -4.66 -8.61 -0.74
CA VAL A 43 -5.89 -8.29 0.01
C VAL A 43 -6.01 -6.79 0.25
N LEU A 44 -4.91 -6.09 0.59
CA LEU A 44 -4.93 -4.62 0.71
C LEU A 44 -5.25 -3.94 -0.62
N ASP A 45 -4.73 -4.42 -1.75
CA ASP A 45 -5.10 -3.89 -3.08
C ASP A 45 -6.60 -4.04 -3.33
N PHE A 46 -7.15 -5.23 -3.03
CA PHE A 46 -8.56 -5.50 -3.18
C PHE A 46 -9.41 -4.58 -2.30
N LEU A 47 -9.08 -4.46 -1.02
CA LEU A 47 -9.82 -3.62 -0.06
C LEU A 47 -9.73 -2.14 -0.43
N SER A 48 -8.58 -1.68 -0.93
CA SER A 48 -8.40 -0.31 -1.43
C SER A 48 -9.36 0.02 -2.56
N VAL A 49 -9.53 -0.89 -3.53
CA VAL A 49 -10.50 -0.70 -4.61
C VAL A 49 -11.94 -0.85 -4.11
N ALA A 50 -12.19 -1.80 -3.19
CA ALA A 50 -13.52 -1.99 -2.60
C ALA A 50 -14.02 -0.77 -1.83
N ALA A 51 -13.12 0.04 -1.27
CA ALA A 51 -13.43 1.29 -0.58
C ALA A 51 -13.70 2.50 -1.50
N GLN A 52 -13.47 2.37 -2.82
CA GLN A 52 -13.69 3.48 -3.75
C GLN A 52 -15.18 3.70 -3.98
N GLU A 53 -15.58 4.98 -4.01
CA GLU A 53 -16.97 5.38 -4.31
C GLU A 53 -17.42 4.93 -5.71
N VAL A 54 -16.48 4.89 -6.66
CA VAL A 54 -16.70 4.43 -8.04
C VAL A 54 -15.56 3.50 -8.41
N TYR A 55 -15.89 2.29 -8.83
CA TYR A 55 -14.89 1.31 -9.21
C TYR A 55 -14.22 1.68 -10.54
N PRO A 56 -12.96 1.31 -10.74
CA PRO A 56 -12.23 1.64 -11.97
C PRO A 56 -12.74 0.88 -13.21
N TYR A 57 -13.58 -0.14 -13.03
CA TYR A 57 -14.10 -0.97 -14.12
C TYR A 57 -15.55 -1.36 -13.85
N HIS A 58 -16.41 -1.15 -14.84
CA HIS A 58 -17.81 -1.54 -14.85
C HIS A 58 -18.09 -2.48 -16.02
N ILE A 59 -18.94 -3.49 -15.78
CA ILE A 59 -19.45 -4.35 -16.84
C ILE A 59 -20.79 -3.78 -17.32
N VAL A 60 -20.92 -3.55 -18.62
CA VAL A 60 -22.15 -3.03 -19.22
C VAL A 60 -23.32 -3.97 -18.87
N ASN A 61 -24.41 -3.40 -18.33
CA ASN A 61 -25.62 -4.09 -17.87
C ASN A 61 -25.48 -4.93 -16.59
N VAL A 62 -24.43 -4.73 -15.80
CA VAL A 62 -24.31 -5.29 -14.45
C VAL A 62 -24.23 -4.14 -13.46
N ILE A 63 -25.13 -4.12 -12.48
CA ILE A 63 -25.04 -3.17 -11.36
C ILE A 63 -23.88 -3.61 -10.49
N SER A 64 -22.91 -2.74 -10.31
CA SER A 64 -21.65 -3.05 -9.66
C SER A 64 -21.72 -2.84 -8.14
N ASN A 65 -20.79 -3.47 -7.42
CA ASN A 65 -20.84 -3.45 -5.94
C ASN A 65 -20.60 -2.05 -5.35
N ASP A 66 -19.95 -1.12 -6.06
CA ASP A 66 -19.88 0.30 -5.69
C ASP A 66 -21.25 0.98 -5.77
N GLU A 67 -22.07 0.68 -6.79
CA GLU A 67 -23.44 1.19 -6.88
C GLU A 67 -24.38 0.58 -5.81
N LEU A 68 -24.10 -0.67 -5.40
CA LEU A 68 -24.89 -1.37 -4.37
C LEU A 68 -24.49 -1.01 -2.94
N TYR A 69 -23.19 -0.87 -2.66
CA TYR A 69 -22.63 -0.77 -1.30
C TYR A 69 -21.54 0.30 -1.13
N GLY A 70 -21.03 0.90 -2.22
CA GLY A 70 -19.85 1.77 -2.20
C GLY A 70 -19.98 3.03 -1.33
N SER A 71 -21.20 3.39 -0.92
CA SER A 71 -21.48 4.47 0.02
C SER A 71 -22.14 4.02 1.33
N ASP A 72 -22.33 2.71 1.57
CA ASP A 72 -22.87 2.22 2.84
C ASP A 72 -21.82 2.36 3.95
N PRO A 73 -22.04 3.19 4.98
CA PRO A 73 -21.09 3.39 6.06
C PRO A 73 -20.73 2.09 6.80
N LYS A 74 -21.64 1.10 6.85
CA LYS A 74 -21.36 -0.19 7.48
C LYS A 74 -20.36 -1.01 6.68
N PHE A 75 -20.50 -1.00 5.36
CA PHE A 75 -19.58 -1.69 4.46
C PHE A 75 -18.18 -1.05 4.52
N ILE A 76 -18.10 0.27 4.47
CA ILE A 76 -16.82 0.99 4.59
C ILE A 76 -16.17 0.75 5.96
N ALA A 77 -16.95 0.71 7.04
CA ALA A 77 -16.43 0.37 8.37
C ALA A 77 -15.82 -1.05 8.40
N GLU A 78 -16.48 -2.02 7.77
CA GLU A 78 -16.00 -3.39 7.66
C GLU A 78 -14.73 -3.50 6.80
N VAL A 79 -14.66 -2.80 5.67
CA VAL A 79 -13.46 -2.70 4.84
C VAL A 79 -12.29 -2.14 5.65
N ASN A 80 -12.52 -1.08 6.42
CA ASN A 80 -11.50 -0.47 7.28
C ASN A 80 -11.01 -1.42 8.39
N GLU A 81 -11.92 -2.17 9.02
CA GLU A 81 -11.57 -3.17 10.04
C GLU A 81 -10.69 -4.29 9.45
N LEU A 82 -11.02 -4.76 8.24
CA LEU A 82 -10.22 -5.75 7.53
C LEU A 82 -8.85 -5.18 7.13
N CYS A 83 -8.77 -3.93 6.67
CA CYS A 83 -7.51 -3.25 6.40
C CYS A 83 -6.62 -3.22 7.66
N CYS A 84 -7.17 -2.83 8.82
CA CYS A 84 -6.44 -2.84 10.08
C CYS A 84 -5.93 -4.24 10.42
N THR A 85 -6.79 -5.27 10.33
CA THR A 85 -6.44 -6.66 10.61
C THR A 85 -5.30 -7.16 9.71
N VAL A 86 -5.35 -6.85 8.41
CA VAL A 86 -4.35 -7.27 7.44
C VAL A 86 -3.03 -6.52 7.64
N CYS A 87 -3.09 -5.22 7.91
CA CYS A 87 -1.92 -4.42 8.28
C CYS A 87 -1.24 -4.98 9.53
N ASP A 88 -1.99 -5.32 10.59
CA ASP A 88 -1.43 -5.91 11.80
C ASP A 88 -0.72 -7.24 11.53
N LYS A 89 -1.30 -8.10 10.68
CA LYS A 89 -0.66 -9.36 10.25
C LYS A 89 0.64 -9.12 9.49
N LEU A 90 0.69 -8.11 8.61
CA LEU A 90 1.90 -7.74 7.89
C LEU A 90 2.98 -7.18 8.82
N LEU A 91 2.60 -6.35 9.81
CA LEU A 91 3.52 -5.81 10.82
C LEU A 91 4.06 -6.92 11.74
N GLN A 92 3.25 -7.92 12.08
CA GLN A 92 3.71 -9.11 12.80
C GLN A 92 4.71 -9.91 11.97
N HIS A 93 4.45 -10.09 10.67
CA HIS A 93 5.38 -10.79 9.78
C HIS A 93 6.73 -10.03 9.65
N LEU A 94 6.71 -8.70 9.58
CA LEU A 94 7.93 -7.88 9.61
C LEU A 94 8.76 -8.09 10.89
N LYS A 95 8.12 -8.32 12.03
CA LYS A 95 8.81 -8.66 13.30
C LYS A 95 9.38 -10.08 13.25
N ALA A 96 8.63 -11.06 12.77
CA ALA A 96 9.12 -12.44 12.65
C ALA A 96 10.33 -12.56 11.71
N LEU A 97 10.35 -11.78 10.61
CA LEU A 97 11.50 -11.70 9.70
C LEU A 97 12.72 -11.08 10.37
N LEU A 98 12.54 -10.12 11.29
CA LEU A 98 13.64 -9.56 12.09
C LEU A 98 14.24 -10.62 13.01
N GLU A 99 13.39 -11.34 13.74
CA GLU A 99 13.77 -12.38 14.70
C GLU A 99 14.50 -13.54 14.01
N SER A 100 14.11 -13.84 12.76
CA SER A 100 14.75 -14.86 11.92
C SER A 100 15.99 -14.34 11.17
N ASN A 101 16.41 -13.10 11.40
CA ASN A 101 17.52 -12.43 10.70
C ASN A 101 17.37 -12.39 9.16
N ALA A 102 16.14 -12.44 8.65
CA ALA A 102 15.82 -12.42 7.22
C ALA A 102 15.75 -10.98 6.68
N LEU A 103 16.84 -10.21 6.86
CA LEU A 103 16.86 -8.75 6.66
C LEU A 103 16.47 -8.30 5.24
N ARG A 104 16.82 -9.09 4.20
CA ARG A 104 16.40 -8.79 2.81
C ARG A 104 14.89 -8.90 2.63
N ALA A 105 14.28 -9.99 3.11
CA ALA A 105 12.85 -10.19 3.02
C ALA A 105 12.10 -9.12 3.85
N GLN A 106 12.62 -8.77 5.03
CA GLN A 106 12.06 -7.70 5.86
C GLN A 106 12.06 -6.36 5.13
N SER A 107 13.20 -5.94 4.56
CA SER A 107 13.31 -4.66 3.87
C SER A 107 12.44 -4.61 2.61
N GLN A 108 12.32 -5.72 1.87
CA GLN A 108 11.41 -5.80 0.73
C GLN A 108 9.94 -5.68 1.16
N LEU A 109 9.53 -6.44 2.17
CA LEU A 109 8.15 -6.39 2.67
C LEU A 109 7.79 -5.00 3.22
N ALA A 110 8.73 -4.33 3.90
CA ALA A 110 8.53 -2.97 4.40
C ALA A 110 8.31 -1.98 3.24
N LEU A 111 9.07 -2.14 2.14
CA LEU A 111 8.92 -1.33 0.95
C LEU A 111 7.59 -1.59 0.23
N ASP A 112 7.20 -2.85 0.09
CA ASP A 112 5.94 -3.22 -0.57
C ASP A 112 4.73 -2.69 0.21
N LEU A 113 4.73 -2.80 1.55
CA LEU A 113 3.67 -2.24 2.39
C LEU A 113 3.67 -0.71 2.37
N PHE A 114 4.85 -0.08 2.43
CA PHE A 114 4.97 1.37 2.25
C PHE A 114 4.31 1.81 0.94
N LEU A 115 4.54 1.07 -0.15
CA LEU A 115 3.94 1.36 -1.44
C LEU A 115 2.41 1.30 -1.39
N LYS A 116 1.84 0.26 -0.80
CA LYS A 116 0.38 0.15 -0.66
C LYS A 116 -0.20 1.36 0.07
N ILE A 117 0.43 1.77 1.16
CA ILE A 117 -0.06 2.88 2.00
C ILE A 117 0.01 4.21 1.25
N ILE A 118 1.11 4.54 0.57
CA ILE A 118 1.18 5.78 -0.20
C ILE A 118 0.23 5.75 -1.42
N THR A 119 -0.13 4.59 -1.95
CA THR A 119 -1.06 4.56 -3.08
C THR A 119 -2.53 4.63 -2.67
N GLY A 120 -2.88 4.17 -1.47
CA GLY A 120 -4.28 3.91 -1.11
C GLY A 120 -4.74 4.45 0.25
N ALA A 121 -3.87 5.02 1.08
CA ALA A 121 -4.24 5.50 2.40
C ALA A 121 -4.26 7.03 2.49
N ASP A 122 -5.07 7.54 3.42
CA ASP A 122 -5.07 8.95 3.79
C ASP A 122 -3.89 9.27 4.72
N LEU A 123 -2.91 10.00 4.21
CA LEU A 123 -1.73 10.44 4.95
C LEU A 123 -1.97 11.71 5.78
N SER A 124 -3.17 12.29 5.76
CA SER A 124 -3.55 13.36 6.71
C SER A 124 -3.68 12.84 8.14
N VAL A 125 -3.81 11.53 8.31
CA VAL A 125 -3.91 10.86 9.61
C VAL A 125 -2.50 10.62 10.17
N ASP A 126 -2.18 11.27 11.30
CA ASP A 126 -0.85 11.23 11.94
C ASP A 126 -0.31 9.82 12.17
N LYS A 127 -1.16 8.88 12.61
CA LYS A 127 -0.76 7.49 12.86
C LYS A 127 -0.35 6.79 11.56
N MET A 128 -1.08 7.03 10.48
CA MET A 128 -0.78 6.48 9.17
C MET A 128 0.50 7.09 8.62
N PHE A 129 0.64 8.42 8.70
CA PHE A 129 1.85 9.13 8.32
C PHE A 129 3.09 8.58 9.05
N THR A 130 2.99 8.42 10.38
CA THR A 130 4.06 7.87 11.22
C THR A 130 4.43 6.44 10.80
N LEU A 131 3.43 5.58 10.56
CA LEU A 131 3.65 4.23 10.06
C LEU A 131 4.39 4.24 8.72
N THR A 132 3.95 5.08 7.78
CA THR A 132 4.56 5.24 6.45
C THR A 132 6.04 5.63 6.55
N VAL A 133 6.37 6.62 7.40
CA VAL A 133 7.76 7.03 7.65
C VAL A 133 8.57 5.88 8.25
N ASN A 134 8.03 5.15 9.23
CA ASN A 134 8.71 4.03 9.87
C ASN A 134 8.99 2.88 8.89
N LEU A 135 8.04 2.55 8.02
CA LEU A 135 8.20 1.52 6.99
C LEU A 135 9.27 1.89 5.98
N TRP A 136 9.30 3.15 5.54
CA TRP A 136 10.38 3.65 4.69
C TRP A 136 11.74 3.47 5.37
N ASN A 137 11.87 3.98 6.60
CA ASN A 137 13.13 3.92 7.34
C ASN A 137 13.57 2.46 7.56
N LEU A 138 12.63 1.54 7.80
CA LEU A 138 12.90 0.10 7.90
C LEU A 138 13.37 -0.49 6.56
N ALA A 139 12.74 -0.14 5.44
CA ALA A 139 13.13 -0.59 4.12
C ALA A 139 14.55 -0.13 3.78
N VAL A 140 14.86 1.16 3.93
CA VAL A 140 16.16 1.73 3.55
C VAL A 140 17.28 1.44 4.55
N LYS A 141 16.96 0.97 5.77
CA LYS A 141 17.97 0.57 6.78
C LYS A 141 18.97 -0.45 6.21
N ASN A 142 18.49 -1.38 5.39
CA ASN A 142 19.32 -2.34 4.68
C ASN A 142 19.34 -2.05 3.16
N ARG A 143 19.48 -0.79 2.73
CA ARG A 143 19.39 -0.39 1.30
C ARG A 143 20.20 -1.24 0.32
N ASN A 144 21.32 -1.84 0.76
CA ASN A 144 22.18 -2.68 -0.09
C ASN A 144 21.47 -3.94 -0.62
N VAL A 145 20.34 -4.34 -0.01
CA VAL A 145 19.54 -5.48 -0.46
C VAL A 145 18.33 -5.08 -1.32
N ILE A 146 18.03 -3.78 -1.49
CA ILE A 146 16.93 -3.28 -2.34
C ILE A 146 17.49 -2.85 -3.70
N GLU A 147 16.79 -3.18 -4.78
CA GLU A 147 17.21 -2.77 -6.12
C GLU A 147 17.00 -1.25 -6.34
N PRO A 148 18.03 -0.49 -6.76
CA PRO A 148 17.92 0.97 -6.94
C PRO A 148 16.85 1.40 -7.95
N LYS A 149 16.56 0.55 -8.95
CA LYS A 149 15.53 0.81 -9.97
C LYS A 149 14.13 0.84 -9.37
N GLN A 150 13.86 0.00 -8.37
CA GLN A 150 12.57 -0.01 -7.67
C GLN A 150 12.36 1.32 -6.95
N LEU A 151 13.37 1.80 -6.21
CA LEU A 151 13.28 3.10 -5.51
C LEU A 151 13.00 4.26 -6.48
N VAL A 152 13.70 4.32 -7.63
CA VAL A 152 13.46 5.35 -8.65
C VAL A 152 12.03 5.30 -9.19
N SER A 153 11.50 4.12 -9.47
CA SER A 153 10.12 3.97 -9.94
C SER A 153 9.11 4.56 -8.96
N ILE A 154 9.33 4.33 -7.66
CA ILE A 154 8.44 4.81 -6.58
C ILE A 154 8.38 6.33 -6.55
N PHE A 155 9.55 6.99 -6.57
CA PHE A 155 9.65 8.45 -6.59
C PHE A 155 8.97 9.07 -7.81
N CYS A 156 9.09 8.43 -8.98
CA CYS A 156 8.48 8.91 -10.20
C CYS A 156 6.96 8.73 -10.24
N SER A 157 6.42 7.65 -9.67
CA SER A 157 4.98 7.35 -9.72
C SER A 157 4.14 8.20 -8.75
N HIS A 158 4.69 8.61 -7.59
CA HIS A 158 3.94 9.31 -6.55
C HIS A 158 4.66 10.56 -6.01
N PRO A 159 5.00 11.53 -6.86
CA PRO A 159 5.90 12.63 -6.50
C PRO A 159 5.36 13.53 -5.38
N SER A 160 4.05 13.82 -5.36
CA SER A 160 3.43 14.70 -4.36
C SER A 160 3.48 14.12 -2.95
N GLN A 161 3.21 12.83 -2.81
CA GLN A 161 3.22 12.16 -1.51
C GLN A 161 4.64 11.92 -1.01
N MET A 162 5.55 11.57 -1.92
CA MET A 162 6.98 11.48 -1.59
C MET A 162 7.51 12.83 -1.11
N PHE A 163 7.13 13.92 -1.78
CA PHE A 163 7.54 15.27 -1.38
C PHE A 163 7.08 15.63 0.05
N ALA A 164 5.87 15.24 0.44
CA ALA A 164 5.36 15.45 1.81
C ALA A 164 6.15 14.65 2.86
N LEU A 165 6.68 13.48 2.48
CA LEU A 165 7.43 12.59 3.37
C LEU A 165 8.92 12.96 3.44
N LEU A 166 9.49 13.61 2.40
CA LEU A 166 10.91 13.97 2.27
C LEU A 166 11.58 14.52 3.55
N PRO A 167 10.96 15.41 4.35
CA PRO A 167 11.62 15.94 5.54
C PRO A 167 11.87 14.90 6.64
N ASN A 168 11.09 13.81 6.67
CA ASN A 168 11.08 12.82 7.75
C ASN A 168 11.69 11.47 7.34
N VAL A 169 11.84 11.24 6.05
CA VAL A 169 12.59 10.10 5.56
C VAL A 169 14.06 10.42 5.55
N SER A 170 14.88 9.55 6.14
CA SER A 170 16.33 9.67 6.05
C SER A 170 16.75 9.43 4.60
N CYS A 171 16.79 10.49 3.80
CA CYS A 171 17.30 10.43 2.44
C CYS A 171 18.81 10.21 2.49
N LEU A 172 19.21 9.06 1.93
CA LEU A 172 20.45 8.77 1.22
C LEU A 172 21.41 9.97 1.17
N GLU A 173 22.60 9.81 1.73
CA GLU A 173 23.75 10.69 1.51
C GLU A 173 23.96 10.93 0.01
N TRP A 174 23.36 12.02 -0.48
CA TRP A 174 23.69 12.90 -1.61
C TRP A 174 24.29 12.36 -2.92
N ASN A 175 24.24 11.05 -3.24
CA ASN A 175 24.87 10.55 -4.47
C ASN A 175 23.97 9.83 -5.48
N TRP A 176 22.64 9.78 -5.27
CA TRP A 176 21.70 9.30 -6.30
C TRP A 176 20.28 9.80 -6.03
N PRO A 177 19.64 10.66 -6.88
CA PRO A 177 20.13 11.51 -7.95
C PRO A 177 19.68 12.98 -7.76
N ILE A 178 20.64 13.88 -7.51
CA ILE A 178 20.47 15.33 -7.72
C ILE A 178 19.96 15.62 -9.16
N VAL A 179 20.16 14.67 -10.09
CA VAL A 179 19.69 14.70 -11.48
C VAL A 179 18.15 14.58 -11.61
N CYS A 180 17.43 13.82 -10.76
CA CYS A 180 15.96 13.74 -10.88
C CYS A 180 15.26 14.89 -10.17
N ILE A 181 15.80 15.35 -9.03
CA ILE A 181 15.25 16.50 -8.30
C ILE A 181 15.40 17.78 -9.13
N THR A 182 16.54 17.97 -9.81
CA THR A 182 16.72 19.11 -10.74
C THR A 182 15.87 18.97 -12.02
N ALA A 183 15.70 17.76 -12.56
CA ALA A 183 14.85 17.52 -13.74
C ALA A 183 13.33 17.65 -13.48
N LEU A 184 12.85 17.38 -12.25
CA LEU A 184 11.44 17.51 -11.88
C LEU A 184 11.09 18.87 -11.26
N LEU A 185 12.04 19.57 -10.59
CA LEU A 185 11.79 20.92 -10.04
C LEU A 185 11.78 22.00 -11.12
N PHE A 186 12.56 21.88 -12.19
CA PHE A 186 12.65 22.92 -13.22
C PHE A 186 11.32 23.16 -13.97
N PRO A 187 10.54 22.13 -14.36
CA PRO A 187 9.24 22.33 -15.00
C PRO A 187 8.17 22.89 -14.04
N MET A 188 8.15 22.47 -12.77
CA MET A 188 7.14 22.95 -11.80
C MET A 188 7.37 24.40 -11.35
N ILE A 189 8.62 24.84 -11.17
CA ILE A 189 8.94 26.24 -10.84
C ILE A 189 8.61 27.14 -12.04
N ARG A 190 8.81 26.66 -13.28
CA ARG A 190 8.46 27.41 -14.50
C ARG A 190 6.94 27.51 -14.70
N ALA A 191 6.17 26.47 -14.41
CA ALA A 191 4.72 26.49 -14.52
C ALA A 191 4.03 27.48 -13.56
N LYS A 192 4.54 27.63 -12.33
CA LYS A 192 3.99 28.60 -11.36
C LYS A 192 4.32 30.07 -11.69
N ASN A 193 5.41 30.33 -12.42
CA ASN A 193 5.81 31.68 -12.80
C ASN A 193 5.16 32.17 -14.11
N VAL A 194 4.75 31.26 -15.00
CA VAL A 194 4.00 31.62 -16.23
C VAL A 194 2.54 31.93 -15.94
N ALA A 195 1.92 31.32 -14.91
CA ALA A 195 0.55 31.60 -14.50
C ALA A 195 0.37 32.91 -13.69
N LYS A 196 1.44 33.72 -13.53
CA LYS A 196 1.44 35.01 -12.81
C LYS A 196 1.84 36.21 -13.68
N THR A 197 1.83 36.05 -15.00
CA THR A 197 1.98 37.12 -16.00
C THR A 197 0.84 37.06 -16.98
#